data_AF-A0AAN7PR02-F1
#
_entry.id   AF-A0AAN7PR02-F1
#
_cell.length_a   1.000
_cell.length_b   1.000
_cell.length_c   1.000
_cell.angle_alpha   90.00
_cell.angle_beta   90.00
_cell.angle_gamma   90.00
#
_symmetry.space_group_name_H-M   'P 1'
#
loop_
_entity.id
_entity.type
_entity.pdbx_description
1 polymer ?
#
loop_
_entity_poly.entity_id
_entity_poly.type
_entity_poly.pdbx_seq_one_letter_code
_entity_poly.pdbx_strand_id
1 'polypeptide(L)'
;MVRTYKRNTDRSTPSSDVLLRAARAVKDNDHPISIRQVATGYNVHYRTLVRYCQKTTDEELVNVQTKGNKELLEEILSGLAILSIKIETARNLDLNDLNVLMNLLQQNLEHNLSTVTF
;
A
#
# COMPACT_ATOMS: atom_id res chain seq x y z
N MET A 1 20.00 49.17 -27.42
CA MET A 1 19.12 48.09 -27.93
C MET A 1 19.51 46.79 -27.24
N VAL A 2 18.72 46.32 -26.27
CA VAL A 2 19.01 45.08 -25.52
C VAL A 2 18.38 43.90 -26.27
N ARG A 3 19.19 42.95 -26.75
CA ARG A 3 18.68 41.71 -27.37
C ARG A 3 18.12 40.80 -26.28
N THR A 4 16.80 40.66 -26.23
CA THR A 4 16.13 39.63 -25.42
C THR A 4 16.11 38.31 -26.19
N TYR A 5 16.87 37.32 -25.70
CA TYR A 5 16.82 35.96 -26.26
C TYR A 5 15.67 35.18 -25.61
N LYS A 6 14.64 34.86 -26.40
CA LYS A 6 13.61 33.90 -25.99
C LYS A 6 14.21 32.50 -26.09
N ARG A 7 14.17 31.75 -25.00
CA ARG A 7 14.66 30.36 -24.98
C ARG A 7 13.62 29.45 -25.64
N ASN A 8 14.08 28.47 -26.42
CA ASN A 8 13.22 27.55 -27.15
C ASN A 8 12.59 26.46 -26.27
N THR A 9 12.94 26.38 -24.99
CA THR A 9 12.51 25.26 -24.14
C THR A 9 12.32 25.71 -22.71
N ASP A 10 11.20 25.30 -22.12
CA ASP A 10 10.96 25.47 -20.70
C ASP A 10 11.92 24.59 -19.91
N ARG A 11 12.47 25.15 -18.82
CA ARG A 11 13.45 24.49 -17.97
C ARG A 11 12.71 23.48 -17.06
N SER A 12 12.08 22.46 -17.63
CA SER A 12 11.43 21.42 -16.84
C SER A 12 12.51 20.54 -16.23
N THR A 13 12.86 20.78 -14.98
CA THR A 13 13.62 19.82 -14.19
C THR A 13 12.70 18.64 -13.90
N PRO A 14 13.10 17.39 -14.24
CA PRO A 14 12.30 16.23 -13.88
C PRO A 14 12.13 16.17 -12.36
N SER A 15 10.95 15.74 -11.91
CA SER A 15 10.69 15.52 -10.47
C SER A 15 11.70 14.52 -9.90
N SER A 16 12.11 14.74 -8.65
CA SER A 16 13.07 13.87 -7.96
C SER A 16 12.57 12.41 -7.92
N ASP A 17 11.27 12.20 -7.77
CA ASP A 17 10.67 10.86 -7.79
C ASP A 17 10.82 10.15 -9.14
N VAL A 18 10.69 10.90 -10.24
CA VAL A 18 10.84 10.36 -11.59
C VAL A 18 12.30 9.97 -11.84
N LEU A 19 13.25 10.81 -11.41
CA LEU A 19 14.67 10.50 -11.46
C LEU A 19 15.03 9.26 -10.65
N LEU A 20 14.46 9.12 -9.45
CA LEU A 20 14.72 7.99 -8.56
C LEU A 20 14.16 6.68 -9.16
N ARG A 21 12.94 6.70 -9.68
CA ARG A 21 12.34 5.54 -10.38
C ARG A 21 13.13 5.16 -11.63
N ALA A 22 13.56 6.13 -12.43
CA ALA A 22 14.37 5.89 -13.61
C ALA A 22 15.76 5.32 -13.23
N ALA A 23 16.39 5.82 -12.17
CA ALA A 23 17.68 5.31 -11.71
C ALA A 23 17.62 3.86 -11.23
N ARG A 24 16.51 3.46 -10.60
CA ARG A 24 16.24 2.07 -10.24
C ARG A 24 16.14 1.18 -11.46
N ALA A 25 15.32 1.56 -12.44
CA ALA A 25 15.15 0.80 -13.69
C ALA A 25 16.47 0.59 -14.46
N VAL A 26 17.47 1.47 -14.28
CA VAL A 26 18.82 1.31 -14.84
C VAL A 26 19.64 0.27 -14.07
N LYS A 27 19.46 0.18 -12.75
CA LYS A 27 20.24 -0.69 -11.86
C LYS A 27 19.52 -2.01 -11.53
N ASP A 28 18.35 -2.25 -12.12
CA ASP A 28 17.64 -3.53 -11.99
C ASP A 28 18.47 -4.65 -12.65
N ASN A 29 19.02 -5.54 -11.82
CA ASN A 29 19.89 -6.63 -12.26
C ASN A 29 19.13 -7.74 -13.01
N ASP A 30 17.84 -7.92 -12.70
CA ASP A 30 17.01 -8.97 -13.30
C ASP A 30 16.66 -8.68 -14.77
N HIS A 31 16.52 -7.40 -15.12
CA HIS A 31 16.17 -6.92 -16.45
C HIS A 31 17.01 -5.70 -16.82
N PRO A 32 18.24 -5.90 -17.32
CA PRO A 32 19.13 -4.79 -17.64
C PRO A 32 18.62 -4.02 -18.85
N ILE A 33 18.04 -2.84 -18.62
CA ILE A 33 17.60 -1.91 -19.66
C ILE A 33 18.68 -0.85 -19.88
N SER A 34 18.92 -0.47 -21.14
CA SER A 34 19.89 0.58 -21.44
C SER A 34 19.43 1.93 -20.87
N ILE A 35 20.38 2.73 -20.36
CA ILE A 35 20.11 4.07 -19.82
C ILE A 35 19.36 4.96 -20.84
N ARG A 36 19.61 4.77 -22.14
CA ARG A 36 18.93 5.51 -23.21
C ARG A 36 17.45 5.15 -23.29
N GLN A 37 17.10 3.86 -23.23
CA GLN A 37 15.71 3.41 -23.25
C GLN A 37 14.96 3.85 -21.99
N VAL A 38 15.61 3.78 -20.82
CA VAL A 38 15.02 4.29 -19.58
C VAL A 38 14.79 5.80 -19.66
N ALA A 39 15.77 6.57 -20.13
CA ALA A 39 15.62 8.02 -20.30
C ALA A 39 14.41 8.38 -21.18
N THR A 40 14.20 7.65 -22.27
CA THR A 40 13.02 7.85 -23.13
C THR A 40 11.71 7.43 -22.45
N GLY A 41 11.69 6.33 -21.71
CA GLY A 41 10.47 5.84 -21.02
C GLY A 41 9.98 6.76 -19.91
N TYR A 42 10.91 7.44 -19.22
CA TYR A 42 10.59 8.36 -18.11
C TYR A 42 10.56 9.84 -18.53
N ASN A 43 10.71 10.14 -19.83
CA ASN A 43 10.80 11.51 -20.37
C ASN A 43 11.87 12.36 -19.65
N VAL A 44 13.03 11.78 -19.38
CA VAL A 44 14.15 12.45 -18.71
C VAL A 44 15.31 12.59 -19.68
N HIS A 45 15.97 13.74 -19.66
CA HIS A 45 17.16 13.92 -20.47
C HIS A 45 18.26 12.94 -20.04
N TYR A 46 18.80 12.18 -21.01
CA TYR A 46 19.82 11.14 -20.80
C TYR A 46 20.99 11.58 -19.89
N ARG A 47 21.58 12.76 -20.15
CA ARG A 47 22.67 13.34 -19.34
C ARG A 47 22.30 13.55 -17.87
N THR A 48 21.06 13.96 -17.60
CA THR A 48 20.55 14.16 -16.24
C THR A 48 20.47 12.82 -15.52
N LEU A 49 19.93 11.80 -16.19
CA LEU A 49 19.84 10.46 -15.62
C LEU A 49 21.21 9.85 -15.34
N VAL A 50 22.17 9.97 -16.27
CA VAL A 50 23.55 9.48 -16.05
C VAL A 50 24.20 10.14 -14.85
N ARG A 51 24.13 11.48 -14.75
CA ARG A 51 24.68 12.21 -13.60
C ARG A 51 24.03 11.79 -12.29
N TYR A 52 22.73 11.54 -12.32
CA TYR A 52 22.00 11.10 -11.14
C TYR A 52 22.45 9.70 -10.70
N CYS A 53 22.51 8.73 -11.62
CA CYS A 53 22.97 7.37 -11.32
C CYS A 53 24.42 7.31 -10.81
N GLN A 54 25.29 8.23 -11.27
CA GLN A 54 26.66 8.36 -10.76
C GLN A 54 26.73 8.94 -9.35
N LYS A 55 25.76 9.78 -8.97
CA LYS A 55 25.71 10.44 -7.66
C LYS A 55 25.04 9.57 -6.60
N THR A 56 24.01 8.79 -6.96
CA THR A 56 23.25 7.96 -6.04
C THR A 56 23.95 6.62 -5.78
N THR A 57 24.17 6.29 -4.51
CA THR A 57 24.67 4.98 -4.08
C THR A 57 23.55 3.93 -4.14
N ASP A 58 23.92 2.65 -4.26
CA ASP A 58 22.95 1.55 -4.37
C ASP A 58 22.08 1.43 -3.10
N GLU A 59 22.62 1.77 -1.95
CA GLU A 59 21.93 1.75 -0.65
C GLU A 59 20.75 2.74 -0.58
N GLU A 60 20.90 3.93 -1.15
CA GLU A 60 19.83 4.95 -1.21
C GLU A 60 18.66 4.51 -2.09
N LEU A 61 18.93 3.72 -3.13
CA LEU A 61 17.91 3.24 -4.07
C LEU A 61 17.05 2.11 -3.45
N VAL A 62 17.64 1.27 -2.59
CA VAL A 62 16.96 0.15 -1.91
C VAL A 62 16.12 0.61 -0.72
N ASN A 63 16.60 1.58 0.08
CA ASN A 63 15.94 1.98 1.33
C ASN A 63 14.52 2.55 1.17
N VAL A 64 14.19 3.15 0.03
CA VAL A 64 12.84 3.69 -0.19
C VAL A 64 11.82 2.58 -0.56
N GLN A 65 12.25 1.43 -1.09
CA GLN A 65 11.34 0.27 -1.30
C GLN A 65 10.99 -0.42 0.01
N THR A 66 11.96 -0.57 0.91
CA THR A 66 11.74 -1.26 2.18
C THR A 66 10.80 -0.48 3.09
N LYS A 67 10.78 0.86 3.01
CA LYS A 67 9.90 1.67 3.85
C LYS A 67 8.41 1.47 3.53
N GLY A 68 8.03 1.57 2.26
CA GLY A 68 6.63 1.34 1.84
C GLY A 68 6.19 -0.12 2.03
N ASN A 69 7.07 -1.08 1.77
CA ASN A 69 6.74 -2.49 1.98
C ASN A 69 6.61 -2.85 3.47
N LYS A 70 7.39 -2.21 4.36
CA LYS A 70 7.26 -2.39 5.81
C LYS A 70 5.94 -1.84 6.34
N GLU A 71 5.55 -0.65 5.91
CA GLU A 71 4.27 -0.05 6.29
C GLU A 71 3.09 -0.93 5.85
N LEU A 72 3.10 -1.44 4.62
CA LEU A 72 2.10 -2.40 4.14
C LEU A 72 2.11 -3.72 4.91
N LEU A 73 3.29 -4.24 5.27
CA LEU A 73 3.41 -5.46 6.08
C LEU A 73 2.88 -5.25 7.50
N GLU A 74 3.13 -4.10 8.12
CA GLU A 74 2.59 -3.75 9.44
C GLU A 74 1.07 -3.62 9.41
N GLU A 75 0.51 -2.99 8.38
CA GLU A 75 -0.95 -2.92 8.16
C GLU A 75 -1.55 -4.32 8.01
N ILE A 76 -0.96 -5.19 7.18
CA ILE A 76 -1.43 -6.57 6.98
C ILE A 76 -1.36 -7.38 8.28
N LEU A 77 -0.26 -7.29 9.03
CA LEU A 77 -0.10 -7.99 10.30
C LEU A 77 -1.13 -7.53 11.34
N SER A 78 -1.40 -6.22 11.42
CA SER A 78 -2.42 -5.68 12.31
C SER A 78 -3.83 -6.15 11.92
N GLY A 79 -4.14 -6.21 10.62
CA GLY A 79 -5.42 -6.69 10.11
C GLY A 79 -5.65 -8.18 10.38
N LEU A 80 -4.60 -9.00 10.24
CA LEU A 80 -4.64 -10.43 10.58
C LEU A 80 -4.86 -10.66 12.08
N ALA A 81 -4.23 -9.86 12.93
CA ALA A 81 -4.43 -9.94 14.38
C ALA A 81 -5.89 -9.63 14.78
N ILE A 82 -6.48 -8.58 14.20
CA ILE A 82 -7.89 -8.23 14.42
C ILE A 82 -8.82 -9.33 13.93
N LEU A 83 -8.54 -9.93 12.77
CA LEU A 83 -9.31 -11.07 12.25
C LEU A 83 -9.23 -12.28 13.17
N SER A 84 -8.05 -12.60 13.71
CA SER A 84 -7.87 -13.69 14.67
C SER A 84 -8.72 -13.48 15.92
N ILE A 85 -8.69 -12.27 16.50
CA ILE A 85 -9.51 -11.90 17.66
C ILE A 85 -11.00 -12.01 17.34
N LYS A 86 -11.43 -11.56 16.15
CA LYS A 86 -12.83 -11.69 15.69
C LYS A 86 -13.27 -13.15 15.53
N ILE A 87 -12.39 -14.02 15.04
CA ILE A 87 -12.67 -15.45 14.90
C ILE A 87 -12.75 -16.11 16.28
N GLU A 88 -11.84 -15.78 17.20
CA GLU A 88 -11.89 -16.30 18.57
C GLU A 88 -13.15 -15.85 19.30
N THR A 89 -13.52 -14.56 19.21
CA THR A 89 -14.76 -14.06 19.81
C THR A 89 -16.01 -14.67 19.17
N ALA A 90 -16.02 -14.92 17.85
CA ALA A 90 -17.11 -15.61 17.18
C ALA A 90 -17.18 -17.11 17.53
N ARG A 91 -16.06 -17.75 17.85
CA ARG A 91 -16.01 -19.13 18.36
C ARG A 91 -16.44 -19.22 19.83
N ASN A 92 -16.11 -18.21 20.63
CA ASN A 92 -16.45 -18.10 22.04
C ASN A 92 -17.88 -17.56 22.30
N LEU A 93 -18.60 -17.15 21.24
CA LEU A 93 -20.07 -17.15 21.23
C LEU A 93 -20.51 -18.62 21.28
N ASP A 94 -20.37 -19.19 22.47
CA ASP A 94 -20.50 -20.60 22.75
C ASP A 94 -21.93 -21.10 22.54
N LEU A 95 -22.08 -22.43 22.40
CA LEU A 95 -23.36 -23.16 22.53
C LEU A 95 -24.20 -22.68 23.73
N ASN A 96 -23.55 -22.15 24.77
CA ASN A 96 -24.20 -21.61 25.96
C ASN A 96 -25.04 -20.36 25.68
N ASP A 97 -24.59 -19.43 24.83
CA ASP A 97 -25.37 -18.23 24.50
C ASP A 97 -26.58 -18.57 23.63
N LEU A 98 -26.44 -19.55 22.73
CA LEU A 98 -27.54 -20.13 21.97
C LEU A 98 -28.54 -20.88 22.87
N ASN A 99 -28.06 -21.62 23.87
CA ASN A 99 -28.92 -22.31 24.84
C ASN A 99 -29.66 -21.31 25.75
N VAL A 100 -29.02 -20.22 26.16
CA VAL A 100 -29.65 -19.13 26.93
C VAL A 100 -30.74 -18.44 26.10
N LEU A 101 -30.47 -18.15 24.82
CA LEU A 101 -31.46 -17.61 23.89
C LEU A 101 -32.63 -18.56 23.65
N MET A 102 -32.36 -19.86 23.47
CA MET A 102 -33.40 -20.87 23.29
C MET A 102 -34.30 -21.02 24.53
N ASN A 103 -33.72 -20.99 25.73
CA ASN A 103 -34.48 -21.05 26.98
C ASN A 103 -35.35 -19.79 27.19
N LEU A 104 -34.84 -18.60 26.84
CA LEU A 104 -35.62 -17.36 26.89
C LEU A 104 -36.77 -17.35 25.88
N LEU A 105 -36.57 -17.89 24.67
CA LEU A 105 -37.63 -18.03 23.67
C LEU A 105 -38.71 -19.02 24.13
N GLN A 106 -38.31 -20.12 24.77
CA GLN A 106 -39.23 -21.13 25.26
C GLN A 106 -40.10 -20.59 26.41
N GLN A 107 -39.52 -19.85 27.36
CA GLN A 107 -40.28 -19.17 28.42
C GLN A 107 -41.29 -18.15 27.88
N ASN A 108 -40.92 -17.39 26.84
CA ASN A 108 -41.84 -16.43 26.23
C ASN A 108 -43.01 -17.10 25.50
N LEU A 109 -42.77 -18.24 24.84
CA LEU A 109 -43.85 -19.01 24.22
C LEU A 109 -44.83 -19.57 25.26
N GLU A 110 -44.32 -20.09 26.38
CA GLU A 110 -45.14 -20.60 27.49
C GLU A 110 -45.97 -19.48 28.17
N HIS A 111 -45.40 -18.30 28.34
CA HIS A 111 -46.13 -17.12 28.84
C HIS A 111 -47.22 -16.62 27.88
N ASN A 112 -46.98 -16.68 26.57
CA ASN A 112 -47.98 -16.30 25.58
C ASN A 112 -49.11 -17.34 25.43
N LEU A 113 -48.82 -18.62 25.63
CA LEU A 113 -49.85 -19.67 25.61
C LEU A 113 -50.76 -19.63 26.84
N SER A 114 -50.20 -19.32 28.02
CA SER A 114 -50.97 -19.21 29.27
C SER A 114 -51.85 -17.97 29.36
N THR A 115 -51.56 -16.92 28.59
CA THR A 115 -52.37 -15.69 28.49
C THR A 115 -53.51 -15.79 27.47
N VAL A 116 -53.49 -16.78 26.57
CA VAL A 116 -54.55 -17.04 25.57
C VAL A 116 -55.62 -18.00 26.10
N THR A 117 -55.36 -18.73 27.21
CA THR A 117 -56.26 -19.72 27.79
C THR A 117 -57.13 -19.21 28.95
N PHE A 118 -57.40 -17.91 29.04
CA PHE A 118 -58.33 -17.32 30.02
C PHE A 118 -59.49 -16.58 29.35
#